data_AF-A0A7X7JCY2-F1
#
_entry.id   AF-A0A7X7JCY2-F1
#
_cell.length_a   1.000
_cell.length_b   1.000
_cell.length_c   1.000
_cell.angle_alpha   90.00
_cell.angle_beta   90.00
_cell.angle_gamma   90.00
#
_symmetry.space_group_name_H-M   'P 1'
#
loop_
_entity.id
_entity.type
_entity.pdbx_description
1 polymer ?
#
loop_
_entity_poly.entity_id
_entity_poly.type
_entity_poly.pdbx_seq_one_letter_code
_entity_poly.pdbx_strand_id
1 'polypeptide(L)'
;MKKVEDGQTTVYLGNSYEKNVTANTVTTYYYAGPQRVAQRQATVVSYSVGDNLGSTSLTTDANGAEVGRQKYFPFGAPRIQTGTLKWVLS
;
A
#
# COMPACT_ATOMS: atom_id res chain seq x y z
N MET A 1 12.65 6.66 -11.04
CA MET A 1 12.35 8.04 -10.57
C MET A 1 12.87 8.21 -9.15
N LYS A 2 13.25 9.43 -8.74
CA LYS A 2 13.75 9.74 -7.38
C LYS A 2 12.80 10.75 -6.74
N LYS A 3 12.36 10.51 -5.51
CA LYS A 3 11.61 11.44 -4.65
C LYS A 3 12.45 11.77 -3.42
N VAL A 4 12.45 13.04 -3.01
CA VAL A 4 13.04 13.49 -1.76
C VAL A 4 11.97 14.23 -0.98
N GLU A 5 11.66 13.76 0.22
CA GLU A 5 10.62 14.31 1.08
C GLU A 5 11.03 14.10 2.53
N ASP A 6 10.85 15.11 3.39
CA ASP A 6 11.23 15.09 4.81
C ASP A 6 12.64 14.54 5.09
N GLY A 7 13.61 14.85 4.21
CA GLY A 7 15.00 14.39 4.32
C GLY A 7 15.24 12.91 3.94
N GLN A 8 14.19 12.18 3.55
CA GLN A 8 14.27 10.82 3.04
C GLN A 8 14.42 10.83 1.52
N THR A 9 15.37 10.05 1.01
CA THR A 9 15.54 9.83 -0.43
C THR A 9 14.99 8.47 -0.81
N THR A 10 13.99 8.47 -1.69
CA THR A 10 13.37 7.25 -2.21
C THR A 10 13.62 7.12 -3.71
N VAL A 11 14.05 5.95 -4.14
CA VAL A 11 14.28 5.60 -5.55
C VAL A 11 13.28 4.53 -5.96
N TYR A 12 12.61 4.75 -7.08
CA TYR A 12 11.63 3.83 -7.65
C TYR A 12 12.16 3.24 -8.95
N LEU A 13 12.05 1.92 -9.08
CA LEU A 13 12.36 1.14 -10.26
C LEU A 13 11.04 0.57 -10.82
N GLY A 14 10.49 1.26 -11.81
CA GLY A 14 9.17 0.95 -12.36
C GLY A 14 8.06 1.03 -11.29
N ASN A 15 7.01 0.25 -11.48
CA ASN A 15 5.86 0.23 -10.57
C ASN A 15 6.01 -0.81 -9.44
N SER A 16 7.02 -1.68 -9.52
CA SER A 16 7.10 -2.87 -8.67
C SER A 16 8.12 -2.75 -7.53
N TYR A 17 8.99 -1.75 -7.55
CA TYR A 17 10.11 -1.68 -6.62
C TYR A 17 10.40 -0.25 -6.18
N GLU A 18 10.57 -0.10 -4.88
CA GLU A 18 10.93 1.15 -4.22
C GLU A 18 12.01 0.89 -3.16
N LYS A 19 13.01 1.76 -3.10
CA LYS A 19 14.04 1.76 -2.06
C LYS A 19 14.14 3.14 -1.43
N ASN A 20 13.79 3.23 -0.15
CA ASN A 20 14.20 4.35 0.67
C ASN A 20 15.70 4.16 1.00
N VAL A 21 16.54 4.98 0.39
CA VAL A 21 18.00 4.92 0.49
C VAL A 21 18.47 5.47 1.84
N THR A 22 17.76 6.46 2.38
CA THR A 22 18.08 7.07 3.68
C THR A 22 17.79 6.10 4.84
N ALA A 23 16.62 5.46 4.83
CA ALA A 23 16.23 4.46 5.84
C ALA A 23 16.68 3.03 5.50
N ASN A 24 17.40 2.84 4.40
CA ASN A 24 17.82 1.55 3.83
C ASN A 24 16.70 0.49 3.80
N THR A 25 15.48 0.91 3.45
CA THR A 25 14.29 0.04 3.45
C THR A 25 13.82 -0.19 2.02
N VAL A 26 13.46 -1.43 1.71
CA VAL A 26 12.95 -1.84 0.39
C VAL A 26 11.50 -2.23 0.50
N THR A 27 10.70 -1.73 -0.44
CA THR A 27 9.30 -2.11 -0.66
C THR A 27 9.15 -2.71 -2.05
N THR A 28 8.56 -3.90 -2.14
CA THR A 28 8.24 -4.58 -3.41
C THR A 28 6.74 -4.71 -3.54
N TYR A 29 6.19 -4.40 -4.71
CA TYR A 29 4.77 -4.44 -5.00
C TYR A 29 4.44 -5.62 -5.91
N TYR A 30 3.41 -6.38 -5.56
CA TYR A 30 2.91 -7.54 -6.31
C TYR A 30 1.61 -7.20 -7.03
N TYR A 31 1.51 -7.64 -8.28
CA TYR A 31 0.40 -7.32 -9.18
C TYR A 31 -0.27 -8.59 -9.72
N ALA A 32 -1.60 -8.53 -9.86
CA ALA A 32 -2.40 -9.46 -10.64
C ALA A 32 -2.95 -8.69 -11.85
N GLY A 33 -2.37 -8.88 -13.03
CA GLY A 33 -2.63 -8.04 -14.19
C GLY A 33 -2.26 -6.57 -13.90
N PRO A 34 -3.14 -5.59 -14.18
CA PRO A 34 -2.86 -4.17 -13.89
C PRO A 34 -3.07 -3.80 -12.41
N GLN A 35 -3.62 -4.68 -11.58
CA GLN A 35 -4.03 -4.36 -10.20
C GLN A 35 -2.95 -4.77 -9.19
N ARG A 36 -2.57 -3.84 -8.30
CA ARG A 36 -1.70 -4.14 -7.15
C ARG A 36 -2.49 -4.91 -6.08
N VAL A 37 -1.98 -6.08 -5.68
CA VAL A 37 -2.66 -6.99 -4.74
C VAL A 37 -1.90 -7.19 -3.43
N ALA A 38 -0.61 -6.90 -3.39
CA ALA A 38 0.17 -6.97 -2.15
C ALA A 38 1.43 -6.10 -2.20
N GLN A 39 2.01 -5.84 -1.04
CA GLN A 39 3.36 -5.29 -0.90
C GLN A 39 4.15 -6.09 0.12
N ARG A 40 5.46 -6.07 -0.04
CA ARG A 40 6.39 -6.59 0.95
C ARG A 40 7.39 -5.51 1.32
N GLN A 41 7.51 -5.26 2.62
CA GLN A 41 8.53 -4.40 3.19
C GLN A 41 9.40 -5.25 4.13
N ALA A 42 10.68 -5.41 3.79
CA ALA A 42 11.58 -6.36 4.44
C ALA A 42 11.00 -7.80 4.48
N THR A 43 10.61 -8.30 5.65
CA THR A 43 10.01 -9.64 5.84
C THR A 43 8.48 -9.61 5.96
N VAL A 44 7.88 -8.43 6.02
CA VAL A 44 6.44 -8.27 6.25
C VAL A 44 5.72 -8.12 4.92
N VAL A 45 4.75 -8.99 4.66
CA VAL A 45 3.85 -8.91 3.50
C VAL A 45 2.50 -8.38 3.97
N SER A 46 1.92 -7.45 3.20
CA SER A 46 0.57 -6.95 3.40
C SER A 46 -0.24 -7.12 2.11
N TYR A 47 -1.43 -7.69 2.23
CA TYR A 47 -2.32 -7.94 1.10
C TYR A 47 -3.40 -6.89 1.04
N SER A 48 -3.79 -6.50 -0.18
CA SER A 48 -4.87 -5.55 -0.44
C SER A 48 -5.94 -6.20 -1.30
N VAL A 49 -7.17 -6.17 -0.79
CA VAL A 49 -8.37 -6.58 -1.54
C VAL A 49 -9.21 -5.33 -1.77
N GLY A 50 -9.51 -5.03 -3.04
CA GLY A 50 -10.44 -3.97 -3.42
C GLY A 50 -11.72 -4.58 -3.98
N ASP A 51 -12.88 -4.27 -3.40
CA ASP A 51 -14.18 -4.67 -3.93
C ASP A 51 -14.80 -3.54 -4.77
N ASN A 52 -14.78 -3.70 -6.10
CA ASN A 52 -15.05 -2.63 -7.04
C ASN A 52 -16.54 -2.29 -7.26
N LEU A 53 -17.43 -2.62 -6.31
CA LEU A 53 -18.86 -2.27 -6.40
C LEU A 53 -19.39 -1.43 -5.23
N GLY A 54 -18.54 -1.14 -4.22
CA GLY A 54 -19.03 -0.50 -3.00
C GLY A 54 -17.99 -0.18 -1.93
N SER A 55 -16.72 -0.04 -2.34
CA SER A 55 -15.73 0.76 -1.61
C SER A 55 -15.29 0.23 -0.25
N THR A 56 -14.64 -0.92 -0.20
CA THR A 56 -13.83 -1.37 0.93
C THR A 56 -12.41 -1.73 0.45
N SER A 57 -11.40 -0.99 0.90
CA SER A 57 -10.00 -1.41 0.80
C SER A 57 -9.62 -2.07 2.12
N LEU A 58 -9.42 -3.39 2.11
CA LEU A 58 -8.96 -4.14 3.26
C LEU A 58 -7.46 -4.44 3.12
N THR A 59 -6.68 -4.13 4.16
CA THR A 59 -5.29 -4.54 4.29
C THR A 59 -5.16 -5.61 5.37
N THR A 60 -4.56 -6.74 5.03
CA THR A 60 -4.25 -7.82 5.98
C THR A 60 -2.75 -8.06 6.12
N ASP A 61 -2.34 -8.67 7.23
CA ASP A 61 -0.99 -9.17 7.43
C ASP A 61 -0.74 -10.51 6.73
N ALA A 62 0.47 -11.07 6.91
CA ALA A 62 0.86 -12.34 6.33
C ALA A 62 0.03 -13.56 6.81
N ASN A 63 -0.65 -13.44 7.96
CA ASN A 63 -1.53 -14.47 8.50
C ASN A 63 -3.00 -14.25 8.11
N GLY A 64 -3.29 -13.21 7.32
CA GLY A 64 -4.65 -12.84 6.92
C GLY A 64 -5.42 -12.02 7.98
N ALA A 65 -4.76 -11.59 9.06
CA ALA A 65 -5.39 -10.73 10.06
C ALA A 65 -5.52 -9.29 9.54
N GLU A 66 -6.65 -8.65 9.79
CA GLU A 66 -6.92 -7.27 9.36
C GLU A 66 -6.03 -6.26 10.11
N VAL A 67 -5.26 -5.48 9.36
CA VAL A 67 -4.41 -4.39 9.89
C VAL A 67 -4.91 -3.01 9.52
N GLY A 68 -5.80 -2.92 8.54
CA GLY A 68 -6.48 -1.67 8.22
C GLY A 68 -7.60 -1.84 7.20
N ARG A 69 -8.58 -0.94 7.26
CA ARG A 69 -9.73 -0.93 6.35
C ARG A 69 -10.12 0.51 6.03
N GLN A 70 -10.32 0.80 4.75
CA GLN A 70 -10.91 2.04 4.26
C GLN A 70 -12.27 1.71 3.66
N LYS A 71 -13.32 2.39 4.10
CA LYS A 71 -14.61 2.40 3.39
C LYS A 71 -14.75 3.71 2.64
N TYR A 72 -15.27 3.69 1.43
CA TYR A 72 -15.63 4.91 0.69
C TYR A 72 -17.14 4.98 0.43
N PHE A 73 -17.64 6.18 0.16
CA PHE A 73 -18.97 6.39 -0.36
C PHE A 73 -19.07 5.89 -1.82
N PRO A 74 -20.28 5.71 -2.38
CA PRO A 74 -20.49 5.32 -3.78
C PRO A 74 -19.80 6.24 -4.81
N PHE A 75 -19.50 7.49 -4.42
CA PHE A 75 -18.79 8.47 -5.25
C PHE A 75 -17.29 8.63 -4.88
N GLY A 76 -16.72 7.66 -4.16
CA GLY A 76 -15.26 7.60 -3.93
C GLY A 76 -14.71 8.46 -2.79
N ALA A 77 -15.54 9.19 -2.04
CA ALA A 77 -15.09 9.91 -0.85
C ALA A 77 -14.84 8.96 0.34
N PRO A 78 -13.71 9.05 1.07
CA PRO A 78 -13.45 8.18 2.22
C PRO A 78 -14.47 8.43 3.33
N ARG A 79 -15.03 7.34 3.86
CA ARG A 79 -16.10 7.35 4.86
C ARG A 79 -15.63 6.90 6.23
N ILE A 80 -14.93 5.76 6.32
CA ILE A 80 -14.42 5.21 7.58
C ILE A 80 -13.03 4.65 7.32
N GLN A 81 -12.05 5.09 8.10
CA GLN A 81 -10.74 4.47 8.20
C GLN A 81 -10.60 3.77 9.55
N THR A 82 -10.25 2.50 9.56
CA THR A 82 -9.81 1.78 10.77
C THR A 82 -8.43 1.20 10.53
N GLY A 83 -7.55 1.27 11.53
CA GLY A 83 -6.16 0.80 11.41
C GLY A 83 -5.27 1.66 10.50
N THR A 84 -4.05 1.20 10.27
CA THR A 84 -3.06 1.91 9.45
C THR A 84 -3.06 1.36 8.04
N LEU A 85 -3.59 2.14 7.10
CA LEU A 85 -3.49 1.85 5.69
C LEU A 85 -2.10 2.27 5.21
N LYS A 86 -1.18 1.31 5.06
CA LYS A 86 0.17 1.56 4.49
C LYS A 86 0.16 1.95 2.99
N TRP A 87 -0.99 2.34 2.44
CA TRP A 87 -1.22 2.54 1.01
C TRP A 87 -1.69 3.94 0.63
N VAL A 88 -2.03 4.80 1.61
CA VAL A 88 -2.29 6.21 1.34
C VAL A 88 -0.93 6.89 1.21
N LEU A 89 -0.58 7.22 -0.04
CA LEU A 89 0.60 7.99 -0.38
C LEU A 89 0.56 9.34 0.35
N SER A 90 1.59 9.63 1.16
CA SER A 90 2.06 11.02 1.35
C SER A 90 2.98 11.39 0.20
#